data_AF-A0A3C0PMM5-F1
#
_entry.id   AF-A0A3C0PMM5-F1
#
_cell.length_a   1.000
_cell.length_b   1.000
_cell.length_c   1.000
_cell.angle_alpha   90.00
_cell.angle_beta   90.00
_cell.angle_gamma   90.00
#
_symmetry.space_group_name_H-M   'P 1'
#
loop_
_entity.id
_entity.type
_entity.pdbx_description
1 polymer ?
#
loop_
_entity_poly.entity_id
_entity_poly.type
_entity_poly.pdbx_seq_one_letter_code
_entity_poly.pdbx_strand_id
1 'polypeptide(L)'
;MAKVSYTCCKCGAAHTKWAGQCDSCQAWNTLADQGPLSAGPGKTLGSKRGRSIILTDLATIEEPPPRTKAGVAELDRVLGGGLVKASALLVGGDPGIGKSTLLLQAAARFARNGLKVIYISGEEATAQVRMRAQRLGLTDSPLILAAETNLRDILTTLDEEKPDLVIIDSIQTMWADHIEAAPGSVSQVRSSAHELTSYAKRKGVSVIMVGHVTKDGQIAGPRIVEHMVDTVLYFEGERNHQFRLLRAVKNRFGPADEIGVFEMTGKGLVEVKNPSALFLSERGDPTPGSAVFAGIEGTRPVLCEFQALVAPSPHGQPRRSVVGWDGQRLAMILAVLEARCGLPFTGLDVYLNVAGGMRVTEPAADLAVAAALVSAREDVALPKEAVIFGEISLSGALRPVSQLESRLKEAQKLGFSQALVPAAKKIEDIAGITVQTVTDLASFVDELFGSG
;
A
#
# COMPACT_ATOMS: atom_id res chain seq x y z
N MET A 1 -14.07 22.59 -49.50
CA MET A 1 -13.02 22.03 -48.62
C MET A 1 -13.45 20.63 -48.21
N ALA A 2 -12.65 19.61 -48.49
CA ALA A 2 -12.97 18.22 -48.15
C ALA A 2 -12.95 18.03 -46.63
N LYS A 3 -13.99 17.41 -46.07
CA LYS A 3 -14.14 17.18 -44.63
C LYS A 3 -13.15 16.07 -44.21
N VAL A 4 -12.24 16.40 -43.29
CA VAL A 4 -11.35 15.40 -42.68
C VAL A 4 -12.21 14.43 -41.87
N SER A 5 -12.06 13.14 -42.15
CA SER A 5 -12.88 12.06 -41.57
C SER A 5 -12.06 11.08 -40.73
N TYR A 6 -10.73 11.03 -40.89
CA TYR A 6 -9.88 10.08 -40.15
C TYR A 6 -8.67 10.78 -39.55
N THR A 7 -8.24 10.36 -38.36
CA THR A 7 -7.03 10.88 -37.72
C THR A 7 -6.17 9.74 -37.21
N CYS A 8 -4.86 9.82 -37.46
CA CYS A 8 -3.92 8.83 -36.96
C CYS A 8 -3.70 8.99 -35.45
N CYS A 9 -3.99 7.95 -34.66
CA CYS A 9 -3.81 7.94 -33.20
C CYS A 9 -2.33 8.06 -32.77
N LYS A 10 -1.39 7.80 -33.69
CA LYS A 10 0.05 7.80 -33.40
C LYS A 10 0.74 9.12 -33.71
N CYS A 11 0.42 9.76 -34.84
CA CYS A 11 1.08 10.99 -35.28
C CYS A 11 0.14 12.19 -35.45
N GLY A 12 -1.18 12.01 -35.27
CA GLY A 12 -2.16 13.08 -35.43
C GLY A 12 -2.44 13.50 -36.86
N ALA A 13 -1.89 12.83 -37.87
CA ALA A 13 -2.13 13.15 -39.28
C ALA A 13 -3.61 12.98 -39.65
N ALA A 14 -4.15 13.98 -40.35
CA ALA A 14 -5.53 14.04 -40.82
C ALA A 14 -5.66 13.42 -42.22
N HIS A 15 -6.60 12.50 -42.40
CA HIS A 15 -6.88 11.83 -43.66
C HIS A 15 -8.37 11.97 -44.03
N THR A 16 -8.67 12.03 -45.32
CA THR A 16 -10.04 12.18 -45.86
C THR A 16 -10.69 10.85 -46.24
N LYS A 17 -9.91 9.77 -46.28
CA LYS A 17 -10.36 8.40 -46.56
C LYS A 17 -9.69 7.43 -45.60
N TRP A 18 -10.40 6.36 -45.25
CA TRP A 18 -9.81 5.29 -44.47
C TRP A 18 -8.79 4.53 -45.32
N ALA A 19 -7.65 4.24 -44.72
CA ALA A 19 -6.62 3.38 -45.27
C ALA A 19 -6.05 2.53 -44.13
N GLY A 20 -5.72 1.27 -44.39
CA GLY A 20 -5.15 0.39 -43.37
C GLY A 20 -3.81 0.89 -42.81
N GLN A 21 -3.14 1.81 -43.49
CA GLN A 21 -1.84 2.38 -43.13
C GLN A 21 -1.88 3.91 -43.18
N CYS A 22 -1.28 4.57 -42.19
CA CYS A 22 -1.12 6.03 -42.17
C CYS A 22 0.03 6.48 -43.08
N ASP A 23 -0.26 7.32 -44.08
CA ASP A 23 0.75 7.78 -45.04
C ASP A 23 1.88 8.60 -44.39
N SER A 24 1.63 9.30 -43.29
CA SER A 24 2.63 10.15 -42.62
C SER A 24 3.59 9.40 -41.70
N CYS A 25 3.13 8.36 -40.99
CA CYS A 25 3.96 7.63 -40.01
C CYS A 25 4.14 6.15 -40.34
N GLN A 26 3.57 5.68 -41.45
CA GLN A 26 3.64 4.31 -41.97
C GLN A 26 3.11 3.24 -41.01
N ALA A 27 2.42 3.65 -39.93
CA ALA A 27 1.83 2.74 -38.95
C ALA A 27 0.50 2.16 -39.46
N TRP A 28 0.29 0.87 -39.20
CA TRP A 28 -0.90 0.13 -39.59
C TRP A 28 -1.99 0.22 -38.51
N ASN A 29 -3.26 0.23 -38.93
CA ASN A 29 -4.45 0.26 -38.06
C ASN A 29 -4.50 1.40 -37.05
N THR A 30 -3.83 2.53 -37.35
CA THR A 30 -3.82 3.71 -36.48
C THR A 30 -4.80 4.79 -36.90
N LEU A 31 -5.51 4.65 -38.03
CA LEU A 31 -6.51 5.64 -38.46
C LEU A 31 -7.86 5.39 -37.76
N ALA A 32 -8.23 6.29 -36.86
CA ALA A 32 -9.55 6.29 -36.22
C ALA A 32 -10.49 7.25 -36.95
N ASP A 33 -11.75 6.83 -37.12
CA ASP A 33 -12.83 7.67 -37.66
C ASP A 33 -13.13 8.79 -36.67
N GLN A 34 -13.06 10.03 -37.15
CA GLN A 34 -13.69 11.15 -36.48
C GLN A 34 -15.15 11.17 -36.92
N GLY A 35 -15.95 10.28 -36.33
CA GLY A 35 -17.39 10.46 -36.27
C GLY A 35 -17.71 11.89 -35.83
N PRO A 36 -18.88 12.46 -36.19
CA PRO A 36 -19.23 13.82 -35.78
C PRO A 36 -18.96 13.91 -34.29
N LEU A 37 -17.99 14.75 -33.91
CA LEU A 37 -17.57 14.94 -32.53
C LEU A 37 -18.83 15.15 -31.72
N SER A 38 -19.28 14.09 -31.03
CA SER A 38 -20.26 14.16 -29.97
C SER A 38 -19.72 15.25 -29.07
N ALA A 39 -20.45 16.36 -29.00
CA ALA A 39 -19.96 17.63 -28.49
C ALA A 39 -19.36 17.46 -27.09
N GLY A 40 -18.05 17.24 -27.04
CA GLY A 40 -17.25 17.53 -25.86
C GLY A 40 -17.41 19.02 -25.56
N PRO A 41 -17.26 19.43 -24.29
CA PRO A 41 -17.48 20.81 -23.89
C PRO A 41 -16.65 21.71 -24.80
N GLY A 42 -17.36 22.59 -25.51
CA GLY A 42 -16.86 23.30 -26.68
C GLY A 42 -15.57 24.07 -26.43
N LYS A 43 -14.84 24.31 -27.52
CA LYS A 43 -13.74 25.28 -27.56
C LYS A 43 -14.28 26.63 -27.06
N THR A 44 -13.70 27.13 -25.98
CA THR A 44 -14.06 28.34 -25.20
C THR A 44 -15.22 28.19 -24.22
N LEU A 45 -15.02 28.70 -22.99
CA LEU A 45 -16.12 28.96 -22.05
C LEU A 45 -17.09 29.90 -22.77
N GLY A 46 -18.22 29.37 -23.26
CA GLY A 46 -19.23 30.16 -23.97
C GLY A 46 -19.74 31.35 -23.16
N SER A 47 -20.62 32.17 -23.75
CA SER A 47 -21.10 33.43 -23.13
C SER A 47 -21.94 33.27 -21.85
N LYS A 48 -22.21 32.04 -21.40
CA LYS A 48 -22.84 31.79 -20.10
C LYS A 48 -21.84 32.14 -19.00
N ARG A 49 -22.06 33.28 -18.33
CA ARG A 49 -21.34 33.63 -17.10
C ARG A 49 -21.51 32.49 -16.09
N GLY A 50 -20.39 31.94 -15.62
CA GLY A 50 -20.37 30.97 -14.54
C GLY A 50 -20.93 31.58 -13.24
N ARG A 51 -21.30 30.72 -12.29
CA ARG A 51 -21.68 31.16 -10.95
C ARG A 51 -20.45 31.70 -10.22
N SER A 52 -20.59 32.80 -9.49
CA SER A 52 -19.52 33.27 -8.59
C SER A 52 -19.29 32.23 -7.49
N ILE A 53 -18.03 31.90 -7.27
CA ILE A 53 -17.61 31.03 -6.17
C ILE A 53 -17.37 31.89 -4.93
N ILE A 54 -17.74 31.37 -3.77
CA ILE A 54 -17.37 31.98 -2.49
C ILE A 54 -15.89 31.69 -2.28
N LEU A 55 -15.10 32.73 -2.05
CA LEU A 55 -13.70 32.61 -1.69
C LEU A 55 -13.61 32.70 -0.17
N THR A 56 -12.91 31.75 0.44
CA THR A 56 -12.57 31.76 1.87
C THR A 56 -11.08 31.96 2.04
N ASP A 57 -10.68 32.64 3.11
CA ASP A 57 -9.27 32.86 3.44
C ASP A 57 -8.69 31.59 4.09
N LEU A 58 -7.40 31.31 3.87
CA LEU A 58 -6.68 30.26 4.59
C LEU A 58 -6.66 30.52 6.10
N ALA A 59 -6.79 31.79 6.53
CA ALA A 59 -6.92 32.16 7.93
C ALA A 59 -8.29 31.80 8.56
N THR A 60 -9.24 31.30 7.77
CA THR A 60 -10.56 30.89 8.28
C THR A 60 -10.41 29.64 9.15
N ILE A 61 -10.79 29.75 10.43
CA ILE A 61 -10.78 28.61 11.35
C ILE A 61 -12.12 27.89 11.22
N GLU A 62 -12.13 26.78 10.49
CA GLU A 62 -13.26 25.84 10.44
C GLU A 62 -12.99 24.65 11.36
N GLU A 63 -14.04 24.11 11.98
CA GLU A 63 -13.90 22.87 12.75
C GLU A 63 -13.50 21.72 11.82
N PRO A 64 -12.53 20.88 12.23
CA PRO A 64 -12.14 19.72 11.43
C PRO A 64 -13.35 18.81 11.20
N PRO A 65 -13.48 18.21 10.00
CA PRO A 65 -14.66 17.46 9.64
C PRO A 65 -14.88 16.30 10.64
N PRO A 66 -16.13 16.07 11.08
CA PRO A 66 -16.42 15.07 12.09
C PRO A 66 -16.04 13.67 11.59
N ARG A 67 -15.43 12.88 12.48
CA ARG A 67 -14.99 11.51 12.20
C ARG A 67 -15.83 10.50 12.95
N THR A 68 -16.23 9.45 12.26
CA THR A 68 -16.88 8.29 12.88
C THR A 68 -15.88 7.16 13.00
N LYS A 69 -15.68 6.64 14.21
CA LYS A 69 -14.80 5.49 14.45
C LYS A 69 -15.53 4.18 14.15
N ALA A 70 -14.83 3.21 13.58
CA ALA A 70 -15.30 1.83 13.44
C ALA A 70 -15.16 1.04 14.76
N GLY A 71 -14.30 1.49 15.68
CA GLY A 71 -13.98 0.74 16.91
C GLY A 71 -13.04 -0.44 16.65
N VAL A 72 -12.25 -0.36 15.57
CA VAL A 72 -11.14 -1.26 15.24
C VAL A 72 -9.91 -0.36 15.19
N ALA A 73 -9.00 -0.53 16.13
CA ALA A 73 -7.89 0.39 16.32
C ALA A 73 -7.00 0.49 15.07
N GLU A 74 -6.73 -0.66 14.42
CA GLU A 74 -5.90 -0.70 13.21
C GLU A 74 -6.61 -0.05 12.01
N LEU A 75 -7.92 -0.26 11.83
CA LEU A 75 -8.70 0.38 10.75
C LEU A 75 -8.85 1.89 10.98
N ASP A 76 -9.20 2.28 12.21
CA ASP A 76 -9.37 3.68 12.58
C ASP A 76 -8.05 4.43 12.41
N ARG A 77 -6.90 3.82 12.73
CA ARG A 77 -5.56 4.37 12.49
C ARG A 77 -5.31 4.63 11.00
N VAL A 78 -5.51 3.63 10.16
CA VAL A 78 -5.30 3.74 8.70
C VAL A 78 -6.19 4.82 8.08
N LEU A 79 -7.40 5.02 8.62
CA LEU A 79 -8.31 6.09 8.21
C LEU A 79 -7.95 7.48 8.78
N GLY A 80 -6.88 7.61 9.57
CA GLY A 80 -6.48 8.87 10.20
C GLY A 80 -7.32 9.25 11.43
N GLY A 81 -7.83 8.27 12.16
CA GLY A 81 -8.65 8.43 13.36
C GLY A 81 -10.15 8.14 13.17
N GLY A 82 -10.57 7.70 11.98
CA GLY A 82 -11.95 7.31 11.65
C GLY A 82 -12.41 7.83 10.28
N LEU A 83 -13.60 7.39 9.87
CA LEU A 83 -14.22 7.76 8.61
C LEU A 83 -14.66 9.22 8.62
N VAL A 84 -14.18 9.99 7.64
CA VAL A 84 -14.53 11.41 7.43
C VAL A 84 -15.80 11.51 6.59
N LYS A 85 -16.73 12.40 6.95
CA LYS A 85 -17.92 12.69 6.12
C LYS A 85 -17.54 13.28 4.75
N ALA A 86 -18.42 13.14 3.76
CA ALA A 86 -18.23 13.70 2.42
C ALA A 86 -16.88 13.30 1.78
N SER A 87 -16.48 12.03 1.91
CA SER A 87 -15.18 11.53 1.44
C SER A 87 -15.33 10.37 0.47
N ALA A 88 -14.39 10.26 -0.46
CA ALA A 88 -14.27 9.11 -1.36
C ALA A 88 -13.01 8.32 -1.03
N LEU A 89 -13.17 7.02 -0.77
CA LEU A 89 -12.09 6.10 -0.44
C LEU A 89 -12.03 4.98 -1.47
N LEU A 90 -10.82 4.55 -1.82
CA LEU A 90 -10.56 3.39 -2.66
C LEU A 90 -9.86 2.32 -1.81
N VAL A 91 -10.38 1.09 -1.81
CA VAL A 91 -9.71 -0.08 -1.22
C VAL A 91 -9.25 -1.01 -2.33
N GLY A 92 -7.95 -0.93 -2.63
CA GLY A 92 -7.24 -1.76 -3.58
C GLY A 92 -6.73 -3.06 -2.96
N GLY A 93 -6.49 -4.07 -3.79
CA GLY A 93 -5.77 -5.28 -3.38
C GLY A 93 -6.09 -6.49 -4.24
N ASP A 94 -5.33 -7.56 -4.05
CA ASP A 94 -5.44 -8.78 -4.85
C ASP A 94 -6.81 -9.47 -4.66
N PRO A 95 -7.35 -10.14 -5.68
CA PRO A 95 -8.52 -11.00 -5.52
C PRO A 95 -8.30 -12.05 -4.43
N GLY A 96 -9.29 -12.23 -3.55
CA GLY A 96 -9.24 -13.22 -2.47
C GLY A 96 -8.44 -12.82 -1.22
N ILE A 97 -7.83 -11.64 -1.18
CA ILE A 97 -7.04 -11.19 -0.01
C ILE A 97 -7.90 -10.91 1.23
N GLY A 98 -9.20 -10.67 1.05
CA GLY A 98 -10.17 -10.41 2.12
C GLY A 98 -10.82 -9.02 2.11
N LYS A 99 -10.73 -8.24 1.01
CA LYS A 99 -11.31 -6.89 0.90
C LYS A 99 -12.81 -6.83 1.27
N SER A 100 -13.63 -7.66 0.63
CA SER A 100 -15.07 -7.72 0.92
C SER A 100 -15.36 -8.16 2.35
N THR A 101 -14.49 -9.00 2.95
CA THR A 101 -14.62 -9.39 4.37
C THR A 101 -14.31 -8.22 5.29
N LEU A 102 -13.20 -7.50 5.06
CA LEU A 102 -12.83 -6.29 5.79
C LEU A 102 -13.94 -5.25 5.74
N LEU A 103 -14.45 -4.98 4.54
CA LEU A 103 -15.47 -3.96 4.31
C LEU A 103 -16.82 -4.35 4.86
N LEU A 104 -17.23 -5.62 4.78
CA LEU A 104 -18.47 -6.07 5.39
C LEU A 104 -18.41 -5.96 6.93
N GLN A 105 -17.28 -6.31 7.55
CA GLN A 105 -17.06 -6.12 9.00
C GLN A 105 -17.03 -4.63 9.37
N ALA A 106 -16.37 -3.79 8.57
CA ALA A 106 -16.35 -2.34 8.78
C ALA A 106 -17.74 -1.72 8.64
N ALA A 107 -18.50 -2.08 7.60
CA ALA A 107 -19.86 -1.63 7.33
C ALA A 107 -20.79 -1.93 8.50
N ALA A 108 -20.75 -3.17 8.99
CA ALA A 108 -21.55 -3.61 10.13
C ALA A 108 -21.22 -2.81 11.40
N ARG A 109 -19.93 -2.51 11.65
CA ARG A 109 -19.49 -1.71 12.80
C ARG A 109 -19.91 -0.24 12.68
N PHE A 110 -19.73 0.37 11.51
CA PHE A 110 -20.22 1.73 11.26
C PHE A 110 -21.73 1.83 11.41
N ALA A 111 -22.48 0.83 10.95
CA ALA A 111 -23.93 0.76 11.12
C ALA A 111 -24.32 0.67 12.60
N ARG A 112 -23.65 -0.17 13.39
CA ARG A 112 -23.85 -0.26 14.84
C ARG A 112 -23.48 1.03 15.59
N ASN A 113 -22.56 1.82 15.04
CA ASN A 113 -22.16 3.12 15.59
C ASN A 113 -23.09 4.28 15.13
N GLY A 114 -24.24 3.96 14.53
CA GLY A 114 -25.30 4.93 14.24
C GLY A 114 -25.31 5.51 12.82
N LEU A 115 -24.43 5.04 11.92
CA LEU A 115 -24.47 5.45 10.52
C LEU A 115 -25.50 4.65 9.73
N LYS A 116 -26.23 5.30 8.82
CA LYS A 116 -27.02 4.57 7.81
C LYS A 116 -26.06 4.07 6.72
N VAL A 117 -25.80 2.76 6.71
CA VAL A 117 -24.84 2.14 5.79
C VAL A 117 -25.56 1.31 4.73
N ILE A 118 -25.19 1.53 3.46
CA ILE A 118 -25.65 0.73 2.31
C ILE A 118 -24.45 0.04 1.67
N TYR A 119 -24.52 -1.28 1.56
CA TYR A 119 -23.55 -2.10 0.85
C TYR A 119 -24.13 -2.55 -0.49
N ILE A 120 -23.54 -2.10 -1.58
CA ILE A 120 -23.94 -2.42 -2.94
C ILE A 120 -22.89 -3.34 -3.54
N SER A 121 -23.28 -4.56 -3.87
CA SER A 121 -22.42 -5.48 -4.60
C SER A 121 -22.79 -5.53 -6.07
N GLY A 122 -21.80 -5.42 -6.95
CA GLY A 122 -21.97 -5.73 -8.37
C GLY A 122 -21.44 -7.12 -8.74
N GLU A 123 -20.71 -7.78 -7.83
CA GLU A 123 -20.11 -9.10 -8.07
C GLU A 123 -20.94 -10.26 -7.49
N GLU A 124 -21.59 -10.05 -6.34
CA GLU A 124 -22.25 -11.11 -5.58
C GLU A 124 -23.74 -10.81 -5.35
N ALA A 125 -24.55 -11.86 -5.36
CA ALA A 125 -25.96 -11.73 -5.01
C ALA A 125 -26.12 -11.40 -3.51
N THR A 126 -27.18 -10.67 -3.16
CA THR A 126 -27.46 -10.30 -1.75
C THR A 126 -27.53 -11.51 -0.80
N ALA A 127 -28.00 -12.65 -1.29
CA ALA A 127 -28.03 -13.90 -0.53
C ALA A 127 -26.62 -14.43 -0.17
N GLN A 128 -25.65 -14.31 -1.08
CA GLN A 128 -24.26 -14.72 -0.84
C GLN A 128 -23.58 -13.78 0.16
N VAL A 129 -23.79 -12.47 0.02
CA VAL A 129 -23.31 -11.48 1.00
C VAL A 129 -23.88 -11.76 2.38
N ARG A 130 -25.19 -12.06 2.48
CA ARG A 130 -25.86 -12.42 3.73
C ARG A 130 -25.29 -13.69 4.36
N MET A 131 -25.00 -14.72 3.57
CA MET A 131 -24.36 -15.95 4.05
C MET A 131 -23.00 -15.65 4.70
N ARG A 132 -22.18 -14.78 4.08
CA ARG A 132 -20.91 -14.34 4.68
C ARG A 132 -21.14 -13.55 5.96
N ALA A 133 -22.10 -12.63 5.97
CA ALA A 133 -22.46 -11.86 7.16
C ALA A 133 -22.87 -12.77 8.33
N GLN A 134 -23.62 -13.84 8.05
CA GLN A 134 -23.99 -14.85 9.05
C GLN A 134 -22.78 -15.58 9.62
N ARG A 135 -21.86 -16.04 8.77
CA ARG A 135 -20.60 -16.67 9.21
C ARG A 135 -19.76 -15.74 10.09
N LEU A 136 -19.77 -14.44 9.79
CA LEU A 136 -19.02 -13.41 10.51
C LEU A 136 -19.74 -12.90 11.78
N GLY A 137 -20.96 -13.37 12.08
CA GLY A 137 -21.75 -12.90 13.23
C GLY A 137 -22.23 -11.45 13.10
N LEU A 138 -22.57 -11.02 11.89
CA LEU A 138 -22.92 -9.63 11.57
C LEU A 138 -24.42 -9.40 11.32
N THR A 139 -25.26 -10.43 11.44
CA THR A 139 -26.69 -10.41 11.08
C THR A 139 -27.52 -9.39 11.85
N ASP A 140 -27.14 -9.08 13.08
CA ASP A 140 -27.89 -8.14 13.95
C ASP A 140 -27.54 -6.67 13.68
N SER A 141 -26.67 -6.41 12.70
CA SER A 141 -26.24 -5.04 12.36
C SER A 141 -27.26 -4.39 11.43
N PRO A 142 -27.60 -3.10 11.59
CA PRO A 142 -28.55 -2.39 10.73
C PRO A 142 -27.91 -2.00 9.37
N LEU A 143 -27.40 -2.99 8.64
CA LEU A 143 -26.75 -2.85 7.34
C LEU A 143 -27.72 -3.18 6.21
N ILE A 144 -27.89 -2.26 5.26
CA ILE A 144 -28.75 -2.44 4.09
C ILE A 144 -27.90 -3.02 2.94
N LEU A 145 -28.40 -4.06 2.28
CA LEU A 145 -27.72 -4.73 1.17
C LEU A 145 -28.50 -4.52 -0.13
N ALA A 146 -27.79 -4.19 -1.21
CA ALA A 146 -28.31 -4.20 -2.57
C ALA A 146 -27.35 -4.92 -3.52
N ALA A 147 -27.88 -5.46 -4.61
CA ALA A 147 -27.08 -5.99 -5.70
C ALA A 147 -27.48 -5.26 -6.98
N GLU A 148 -26.60 -4.40 -7.48
CA GLU A 148 -26.84 -3.59 -8.67
C GLU A 148 -25.50 -3.17 -9.31
N THR A 149 -25.52 -2.98 -10.62
CA THR A 149 -24.36 -2.60 -11.45
C THR A 149 -24.61 -1.29 -12.22
N ASN A 150 -25.87 -0.92 -12.46
CA ASN A 150 -26.20 0.33 -13.12
C ASN A 150 -25.98 1.51 -12.18
N LEU A 151 -25.05 2.40 -12.52
CA LEU A 151 -24.71 3.55 -11.69
C LEU A 151 -25.85 4.56 -11.54
N ARG A 152 -26.69 4.73 -12.57
CA ARG A 152 -27.84 5.65 -12.52
C ARG A 152 -28.87 5.16 -11.50
N ASP A 153 -29.17 3.87 -11.50
CA ASP A 153 -30.14 3.28 -10.57
C ASP A 153 -29.63 3.34 -9.13
N ILE A 154 -28.33 3.07 -8.96
CA ILE A 154 -27.64 3.24 -7.67
C ILE A 154 -27.77 4.69 -7.19
N LEU A 155 -27.35 5.68 -7.98
CA LEU A 155 -27.38 7.09 -7.55
C LEU A 155 -28.80 7.59 -7.24
N THR A 156 -29.79 7.15 -8.03
CA THR A 156 -31.22 7.45 -7.78
C THR A 156 -31.66 6.90 -6.42
N THR A 157 -31.35 5.64 -6.15
CA THR A 157 -31.69 4.98 -4.88
C THR A 157 -31.00 5.65 -3.69
N LEU A 158 -29.72 6.02 -3.84
CA LEU A 158 -28.97 6.70 -2.78
C LEU A 158 -29.54 8.09 -2.45
N ASP A 159 -30.10 8.79 -3.44
CA ASP A 159 -30.74 10.09 -3.25
C ASP A 159 -32.06 10.01 -2.46
N GLU A 160 -32.78 8.90 -2.59
CA GLU A 160 -33.99 8.63 -1.80
C GLU A 160 -33.65 8.18 -0.39
N GLU A 161 -32.72 7.23 -0.26
CA GLU A 161 -32.35 6.61 1.02
C GLU A 161 -31.49 7.53 1.90
N LYS A 162 -30.71 8.45 1.32
CA LYS A 162 -29.82 9.39 2.04
C LYS A 162 -28.94 8.70 3.10
N PRO A 163 -28.07 7.74 2.71
CA PRO A 163 -27.17 7.08 3.64
C PRO A 163 -26.03 7.99 4.09
N ASP A 164 -25.40 7.65 5.21
CA ASP A 164 -24.16 8.30 5.66
C ASP A 164 -22.91 7.66 5.02
N LEU A 165 -22.96 6.35 4.76
CA LEU A 165 -21.88 5.56 4.17
C LEU A 165 -22.41 4.62 3.09
N VAL A 166 -21.74 4.61 1.94
CA VAL A 166 -22.00 3.69 0.83
C VAL A 166 -20.75 2.89 0.52
N ILE A 167 -20.87 1.58 0.37
CA ILE A 167 -19.80 0.70 -0.08
C ILE A 167 -20.17 0.12 -1.44
N ILE A 168 -19.27 0.25 -2.42
CA ILE A 168 -19.42 -0.26 -3.78
C ILE A 168 -18.39 -1.38 -4.01
N ASP A 169 -18.86 -2.63 -4.04
CA ASP A 169 -18.04 -3.84 -4.20
C ASP A 169 -18.41 -4.61 -5.49
N SER A 170 -17.80 -4.33 -6.64
CA SER A 170 -16.61 -3.48 -6.88
C SER A 170 -16.85 -2.41 -7.93
N ILE A 171 -15.93 -1.44 -8.04
CA ILE A 171 -16.05 -0.37 -9.04
C ILE A 171 -15.91 -0.90 -10.47
N GLN A 172 -15.24 -2.04 -10.67
CA GLN A 172 -15.07 -2.67 -11.98
C GLN A 172 -16.39 -3.14 -12.58
N THR A 173 -17.36 -3.53 -11.76
CA THR A 173 -18.66 -4.02 -12.24
C THR A 173 -19.64 -2.90 -12.57
N MET A 174 -19.32 -1.66 -12.21
CA MET A 174 -20.20 -0.52 -12.40
C MET A 174 -20.18 -0.05 -13.86
N TRP A 175 -21.35 0.32 -14.37
CA TRP A 175 -21.47 0.91 -15.69
C TRP A 175 -22.40 2.12 -15.68
N ALA A 176 -22.11 3.07 -16.58
CA ALA A 176 -22.89 4.28 -16.77
C ALA A 176 -23.35 4.39 -18.22
N ASP A 177 -24.64 4.62 -18.41
CA ASP A 177 -25.32 4.62 -19.72
C ASP A 177 -24.76 5.66 -20.70
N HIS A 178 -24.22 6.77 -20.19
CA HIS A 178 -23.71 7.87 -21.02
C HIS A 178 -22.31 7.60 -21.59
N ILE A 179 -21.68 6.48 -21.24
CA ILE A 179 -20.36 6.09 -21.72
C ILE A 179 -20.53 4.92 -22.69
N GLU A 180 -20.23 5.16 -23.97
CA GLU A 180 -20.19 4.12 -25.01
C GLU A 180 -18.93 3.24 -24.88
N ALA A 181 -18.85 2.47 -23.80
CA ALA A 181 -17.80 1.48 -23.58
C ALA A 181 -18.34 0.30 -22.75
N ALA A 182 -17.77 -0.88 -22.96
CA ALA A 182 -18.16 -2.07 -22.20
C ALA A 182 -17.92 -1.87 -20.68
N PRO A 183 -18.79 -2.41 -19.81
CA PRO A 183 -18.57 -2.49 -18.37
C PRO A 183 -17.18 -3.07 -18.04
N GLY A 184 -16.52 -2.54 -17.01
CA GLY A 184 -15.15 -2.92 -16.64
C GLY A 184 -14.04 -2.30 -17.49
N SER A 185 -14.37 -1.58 -18.58
CA SER A 185 -13.37 -0.77 -19.29
C SER A 185 -12.86 0.38 -18.42
N VAL A 186 -11.63 0.84 -18.70
CA VAL A 186 -11.02 2.00 -18.02
C VAL A 186 -11.93 3.22 -18.03
N SER A 187 -12.58 3.49 -19.16
CA SER A 187 -13.46 4.64 -19.33
C SER A 187 -14.67 4.54 -18.40
N GLN A 188 -15.30 3.36 -18.31
CA GLN A 188 -16.42 3.10 -17.39
C GLN A 188 -16.00 3.25 -15.92
N VAL A 189 -14.89 2.62 -15.52
CA VAL A 189 -14.38 2.67 -14.13
C VAL A 189 -14.05 4.11 -13.73
N ARG A 190 -13.32 4.84 -14.58
CA ARG A 190 -12.93 6.23 -14.32
C ARG A 190 -14.15 7.15 -14.22
N SER A 191 -15.11 7.02 -15.15
CA SER A 191 -16.33 7.82 -15.12
C SER A 191 -17.17 7.50 -13.88
N SER A 192 -17.31 6.22 -13.53
CA SER A 192 -18.09 5.80 -12.36
C SER A 192 -17.47 6.31 -11.06
N ALA A 193 -16.14 6.22 -10.92
CA ALA A 193 -15.44 6.76 -9.77
C ALA A 193 -15.57 8.29 -9.67
N HIS A 194 -15.57 9.01 -10.80
CA HIS A 194 -15.80 10.46 -10.84
C HIS A 194 -17.19 10.83 -10.31
N GLU A 195 -18.22 10.16 -10.82
CA GLU A 195 -19.62 10.42 -10.43
C GLU A 195 -19.85 10.10 -8.95
N LEU A 196 -19.33 8.97 -8.46
CA LEU A 196 -19.43 8.58 -7.05
C LEU A 196 -18.68 9.56 -6.12
N THR A 197 -17.49 10.01 -6.54
CA THR A 197 -16.73 11.02 -5.77
C THR A 197 -17.47 12.36 -5.74
N SER A 198 -18.01 12.78 -6.89
CA SER A 198 -18.81 14.01 -6.99
C SER A 198 -20.11 13.91 -6.19
N TYR A 199 -20.73 12.73 -6.15
CA TYR A 199 -21.89 12.43 -5.31
C TYR A 199 -21.56 12.58 -3.83
N ALA A 200 -20.47 11.94 -3.37
CA ALA A 200 -19.99 12.00 -1.98
C ALA A 200 -19.84 13.46 -1.50
N LYS A 201 -19.18 14.30 -2.30
CA LYS A 201 -18.97 15.73 -1.99
C LYS A 201 -20.26 16.54 -2.00
N ARG A 202 -21.14 16.32 -2.98
CA ARG A 202 -22.39 17.09 -3.12
C ARG A 202 -23.42 16.76 -2.03
N LYS A 203 -23.51 15.50 -1.64
CA LYS A 203 -24.54 15.00 -0.72
C LYS A 203 -24.04 14.86 0.72
N GLY A 204 -22.76 15.05 0.96
CA GLY A 204 -22.17 14.93 2.29
C GLY A 204 -21.97 13.47 2.76
N VAL A 205 -21.99 12.52 1.83
CA VAL A 205 -21.95 11.07 2.07
C VAL A 205 -20.52 10.55 1.95
N SER A 206 -20.15 9.54 2.74
CA SER A 206 -18.88 8.84 2.56
C SER A 206 -19.06 7.66 1.61
N VAL A 207 -18.19 7.53 0.61
CA VAL A 207 -18.24 6.45 -0.38
C VAL A 207 -16.94 5.66 -0.35
N ILE A 208 -17.04 4.34 -0.16
CA ILE A 208 -15.91 3.41 -0.26
C ILE A 208 -16.08 2.57 -1.52
N MET A 209 -15.09 2.61 -2.41
CA MET A 209 -15.04 1.85 -3.64
C MET A 209 -14.03 0.72 -3.50
N VAL A 210 -14.40 -0.50 -3.90
CA VAL A 210 -13.47 -1.63 -3.98
C VAL A 210 -12.86 -1.69 -5.35
N GLY A 211 -11.53 -1.80 -5.41
CA GLY A 211 -10.78 -2.00 -6.64
C GLY A 211 -9.93 -3.27 -6.58
N HIS A 212 -10.10 -4.17 -7.55
CA HIS A 212 -9.21 -5.30 -7.76
C HIS A 212 -7.90 -4.90 -8.46
N VAL A 213 -6.76 -5.37 -7.95
CA VAL A 213 -5.48 -5.30 -8.68
C VAL A 213 -5.39 -6.50 -9.62
N THR A 214 -5.17 -6.25 -10.90
CA THR A 214 -4.93 -7.30 -11.90
C THR A 214 -3.42 -7.59 -11.99
N LYS A 215 -3.05 -8.87 -12.21
CA LYS A 215 -1.66 -9.36 -12.17
C LYS A 215 -0.72 -8.71 -13.19
N ASP A 216 -1.24 -8.10 -14.26
CA ASP A 216 -0.44 -7.53 -15.32
C ASP A 216 -0.15 -6.03 -15.17
N GLY A 217 -0.65 -5.36 -14.12
CA GLY A 217 -0.32 -3.96 -13.81
C GLY A 217 -0.66 -2.92 -14.89
N GLN A 218 -1.17 -3.35 -16.05
CA GLN A 218 -1.44 -2.52 -17.20
C GLN A 218 -2.92 -2.62 -17.55
N ILE A 219 -3.57 -1.44 -17.50
CA ILE A 219 -4.76 -1.08 -18.29
C ILE A 219 -6.13 -1.32 -17.63
N ALA A 220 -6.28 -1.79 -16.39
CA ALA A 220 -7.58 -1.67 -15.67
C ALA A 220 -7.44 -1.57 -14.14
N GLY A 221 -6.31 -1.07 -13.66
CA GLY A 221 -5.99 -1.06 -12.23
C GLY A 221 -6.64 0.08 -11.43
N PRO A 222 -6.78 -0.08 -10.10
CA PRO A 222 -7.17 0.97 -9.16
C PRO A 222 -6.34 2.26 -9.28
N ARG A 223 -5.12 2.18 -9.83
CA ARG A 223 -4.22 3.34 -10.09
C ARG A 223 -4.86 4.49 -10.86
N ILE A 224 -5.80 4.20 -11.77
CA ILE A 224 -6.48 5.25 -12.53
C ILE A 224 -7.43 6.05 -11.63
N VAL A 225 -7.98 5.40 -10.61
CA VAL A 225 -8.92 5.98 -9.64
C VAL A 225 -8.19 6.64 -8.47
N GLU A 226 -6.95 6.24 -8.16
CA GLU A 226 -6.16 6.75 -7.03
C GLU A 226 -6.06 8.28 -6.98
N HIS A 227 -5.89 8.92 -8.13
CA HIS A 227 -5.78 10.37 -8.19
C HIS A 227 -7.12 11.07 -7.92
N MET A 228 -8.24 10.40 -8.21
CA MET A 228 -9.59 10.95 -8.15
C MET A 228 -10.18 10.92 -6.74
N VAL A 229 -9.75 9.97 -5.91
CA VAL A 229 -10.27 9.77 -4.55
C VAL A 229 -9.50 10.58 -3.50
N ASP A 230 -10.08 10.72 -2.32
CA ASP A 230 -9.43 11.39 -1.20
C ASP A 230 -8.44 10.47 -0.48
N THR A 231 -8.81 9.20 -0.32
CA THR A 231 -8.01 8.19 0.39
C THR A 231 -7.86 6.93 -0.46
N VAL A 232 -6.65 6.38 -0.51
CA VAL A 232 -6.32 5.11 -1.17
C VAL A 232 -5.72 4.19 -0.14
N LEU A 233 -6.38 3.06 0.07
CA LEU A 233 -5.95 1.97 0.93
C LEU A 233 -5.60 0.75 0.08
N TYR A 234 -4.46 0.13 0.33
CA TYR A 234 -4.07 -1.13 -0.27
C TYR A 234 -4.13 -2.24 0.77
N PHE A 235 -4.86 -3.30 0.47
CA PHE A 235 -4.89 -4.50 1.29
C PHE A 235 -4.00 -5.57 0.66
N GLU A 236 -2.86 -5.76 1.30
CA GLU A 236 -1.72 -6.56 0.86
C GLU A 236 -1.58 -7.79 1.74
N GLY A 237 -1.04 -8.87 1.18
CA GLY A 237 -0.66 -10.04 1.96
C GLY A 237 -0.35 -11.21 1.05
N GLU A 238 0.75 -11.89 1.35
CA GLU A 238 1.16 -13.05 0.58
C GLU A 238 0.35 -14.28 0.97
N ARG A 239 0.12 -15.19 0.01
CA ARG A 239 -0.73 -16.37 0.21
C ARG A 239 -0.28 -17.27 1.35
N ASN A 240 1.03 -17.32 1.60
CA ASN A 240 1.66 -18.18 2.61
C ASN A 240 1.80 -17.50 3.97
N HIS A 241 1.54 -16.18 4.05
CA HIS A 241 1.59 -15.45 5.30
C HIS A 241 0.19 -15.41 5.93
N GLN A 242 0.11 -15.59 7.24
CA GLN A 242 -1.15 -15.48 7.99
C GLN A 242 -1.67 -14.03 8.02
N PHE A 243 -0.76 -13.06 7.87
CA PHE A 243 -1.06 -11.64 8.00
C PHE A 243 -1.52 -10.98 6.71
N ARG A 244 -2.30 -9.93 6.89
CA ARG A 244 -2.83 -9.05 5.86
C ARG A 244 -2.59 -7.61 6.33
N LEU A 245 -1.90 -6.84 5.51
CA LEU A 245 -1.52 -5.46 5.79
C LEU A 245 -2.47 -4.53 5.04
N LEU A 246 -3.11 -3.61 5.75
CA LEU A 246 -3.89 -2.52 5.17
C LEU A 246 -3.07 -1.24 5.23
N ARG A 247 -2.66 -0.71 4.08
CA ARG A 247 -1.76 0.43 3.97
C ARG A 247 -2.45 1.64 3.35
N ALA A 248 -2.33 2.81 3.98
CA ALA A 248 -2.81 4.07 3.41
C ALA A 248 -1.78 4.70 2.46
N VAL A 249 -1.80 4.38 1.17
CA VAL A 249 -0.88 4.98 0.18
C VAL A 249 -1.19 6.47 -0.07
N LYS A 250 -2.45 6.86 0.08
CA LYS A 250 -2.87 8.26 -0.01
C LYS A 250 -3.92 8.51 1.05
N ASN A 251 -3.76 9.54 1.87
CA ASN A 251 -4.77 9.93 2.82
C ASN A 251 -4.80 11.46 2.94
N ARG A 252 -5.82 12.11 2.36
CA ARG A 252 -5.99 13.57 2.50
C ARG A 252 -6.41 13.99 3.90
N PHE A 253 -6.83 13.05 4.73
CA PHE A 253 -7.37 13.30 6.06
C PHE A 253 -6.51 12.68 7.17
N GLY A 254 -5.32 12.20 6.87
CA GLY A 254 -4.50 11.50 7.85
C GLY A 254 -3.07 11.35 7.33
N PRO A 255 -2.19 10.70 8.10
CA PRO A 255 -0.86 10.40 7.62
C PRO A 255 -0.94 9.42 6.45
N ALA A 256 -0.13 9.66 5.41
CA ALA A 256 0.15 8.64 4.42
C ALA A 256 1.06 7.56 5.04
N ASP A 257 1.07 6.39 4.41
CA ASP A 257 1.85 5.20 4.76
C ASP A 257 1.52 4.53 6.10
N GLU A 258 0.46 4.97 6.80
CA GLU A 258 -0.06 4.26 7.97
C GLU A 258 -0.47 2.82 7.61
N ILE A 259 -0.15 1.88 8.51
CA ILE A 259 -0.46 0.47 8.34
C ILE A 259 -1.37 -0.07 9.45
N GLY A 260 -2.31 -0.90 9.03
CA GLY A 260 -3.19 -1.71 9.87
C GLY A 260 -2.89 -3.19 9.66
N VAL A 261 -2.60 -3.92 10.72
CA VAL A 261 -2.26 -5.36 10.63
C VAL A 261 -3.45 -6.21 11.02
N PHE A 262 -3.79 -7.17 10.15
CA PHE A 262 -4.92 -8.08 10.33
C PHE A 262 -4.50 -9.54 10.12
N GLU A 263 -5.21 -10.45 10.76
CA GLU A 263 -5.09 -11.89 10.57
C GLU A 263 -6.43 -12.45 10.10
N MET A 264 -6.40 -13.33 9.10
CA MET A 264 -7.61 -14.02 8.61
C MET A 264 -7.87 -15.27 9.46
N THR A 265 -8.93 -15.24 10.25
CA THR A 265 -9.37 -16.36 11.09
C THR A 265 -10.68 -16.96 10.59
N GLY A 266 -11.11 -18.08 11.17
CA GLY A 266 -12.44 -18.65 10.90
C GLY A 266 -13.62 -17.70 11.21
N LYS A 267 -13.40 -16.69 12.06
CA LYS A 267 -14.38 -15.66 12.43
C LYS A 267 -14.29 -14.40 11.53
N GLY A 268 -13.43 -14.41 10.51
CA GLY A 268 -13.12 -13.25 9.66
C GLY A 268 -11.80 -12.59 10.02
N LEU A 269 -11.63 -11.32 9.64
CA LEU A 269 -10.42 -10.57 9.92
C LEU A 269 -10.42 -10.05 11.36
N VAL A 270 -9.31 -10.27 12.06
CA VAL A 270 -9.06 -9.83 13.43
C VAL A 270 -7.85 -8.90 13.43
N GLU A 271 -7.92 -7.81 14.20
CA GLU A 271 -6.79 -6.86 14.31
C GLU A 271 -5.65 -7.44 15.14
N VAL A 272 -4.42 -7.21 14.70
CA VAL A 272 -3.20 -7.62 15.39
C VAL A 272 -2.63 -6.42 16.13
N LYS A 273 -2.77 -6.41 17.46
CA LYS A 273 -2.34 -5.27 18.30
C LYS A 273 -0.83 -5.11 18.37
N ASN A 274 -0.10 -6.22 18.41
CA ASN A 274 1.37 -6.24 18.47
C ASN A 274 1.94 -7.11 17.34
N PRO A 275 2.14 -6.52 16.15
CA PRO A 275 2.65 -7.26 14.99
C PRO A 275 4.10 -7.69 15.20
N SER A 276 4.92 -6.84 15.82
CA SER A 276 6.33 -7.11 16.08
C SER A 276 6.56 -8.34 16.97
N ALA A 277 5.71 -8.54 17.99
CA ALA A 277 5.78 -9.76 18.81
C ALA A 277 5.53 -11.04 18.01
N LEU A 278 4.72 -10.98 16.96
CA LEU A 278 4.45 -12.13 16.10
C LEU A 278 5.59 -12.38 15.11
N PHE A 279 6.16 -11.34 14.50
CA PHE A 279 7.35 -11.46 13.65
C PHE A 279 8.58 -12.00 14.39
N LEU A 280 8.61 -11.83 15.72
CA LEU A 280 9.68 -12.32 16.59
C LEU A 280 9.29 -13.58 17.37
N SER A 281 8.09 -14.13 17.15
CA SER A 281 7.58 -15.28 17.92
C SER A 281 8.29 -16.60 17.59
N GLU A 282 8.98 -16.68 16.45
CA GLU A 282 9.85 -17.80 16.07
C GLU A 282 11.28 -17.69 16.66
N ARG A 283 11.49 -16.84 17.68
CA ARG A 283 12.77 -16.72 18.40
C ARG A 283 13.12 -18.00 19.15
N GLY A 284 13.76 -18.91 18.45
CA GLY A 284 14.56 -19.98 19.04
C GLY A 284 15.84 -19.45 19.69
N ASP A 285 16.85 -20.31 19.74
CA ASP A 285 18.20 -19.90 20.12
C ASP A 285 18.84 -19.04 19.02
N PRO A 286 19.79 -18.15 19.35
CA PRO A 286 20.48 -17.32 18.36
C PRO A 286 21.14 -18.20 17.29
N THR A 287 20.72 -18.05 16.05
CA THR A 287 21.30 -18.76 14.91
C THR A 287 22.19 -17.82 14.10
N PRO A 288 23.33 -18.31 13.58
CA PRO A 288 24.12 -17.58 12.60
C PRO A 288 23.27 -17.16 11.40
N GLY A 289 23.51 -15.96 10.89
CA GLY A 289 22.78 -15.41 9.76
C GLY A 289 21.46 -14.73 10.10
N SER A 290 21.06 -14.65 11.37
CA SER A 290 19.85 -13.95 11.80
C SER A 290 20.19 -12.58 12.42
N ALA A 291 19.59 -11.51 11.89
CA ALA A 291 19.72 -10.15 12.42
C ALA A 291 18.36 -9.48 12.56
N VAL A 292 18.10 -8.84 13.69
CA VAL A 292 16.84 -8.14 13.93
C VAL A 292 16.97 -6.68 13.52
N PHE A 293 16.10 -6.27 12.61
CA PHE A 293 15.99 -4.90 12.13
C PHE A 293 14.79 -4.19 12.73
N ALA A 294 14.99 -2.97 13.21
CA ALA A 294 13.90 -2.07 13.57
C ALA A 294 13.64 -1.10 12.41
N GLY A 295 12.69 -1.47 11.55
CA GLY A 295 12.26 -0.71 10.39
C GLY A 295 11.14 0.27 10.70
N ILE A 296 10.89 1.19 9.77
CA ILE A 296 9.73 2.07 9.81
C ILE A 296 8.86 1.81 8.60
N GLU A 297 7.63 1.39 8.90
CA GLU A 297 6.60 1.20 7.90
C GLU A 297 5.62 2.37 7.99
N GLY A 298 5.84 3.37 7.13
CA GLY A 298 5.19 4.67 7.18
C GLY A 298 5.60 5.50 8.39
N THR A 299 4.79 5.49 9.44
CA THR A 299 5.07 6.13 10.73
C THR A 299 5.27 5.10 11.85
N ARG A 300 4.96 3.83 11.60
CA ARG A 300 4.97 2.78 12.62
C ARG A 300 6.34 2.11 12.64
N PRO A 301 7.05 2.10 13.77
CA PRO A 301 8.20 1.23 13.94
C PRO A 301 7.72 -0.23 13.96
N VAL A 302 8.33 -1.07 13.13
CA VAL A 302 8.06 -2.51 13.06
C VAL A 302 9.40 -3.24 13.12
N LEU A 303 9.49 -4.24 14.00
CA LEU A 303 10.67 -5.09 14.05
C LEU A 303 10.47 -6.30 13.15
N CYS A 304 11.50 -6.60 12.36
CA CYS A 304 11.55 -7.79 11.51
C CYS A 304 12.92 -8.45 11.61
N GLU A 305 12.99 -9.71 11.19
CA GLU A 305 14.23 -10.46 11.19
C GLU A 305 14.71 -10.66 9.74
N PHE A 306 15.95 -10.31 9.49
CA PHE A 306 16.67 -10.68 8.27
C PHE A 306 17.39 -12.00 8.50
N GLN A 307 17.21 -12.92 7.57
CA GLN A 307 17.83 -14.23 7.57
C GLN A 307 18.70 -14.35 6.34
N ALA A 308 20.00 -14.55 6.56
CA ALA A 308 20.99 -14.78 5.53
C ALA A 308 21.52 -16.22 5.62
N LEU A 309 21.72 -16.84 4.46
CA LEU A 309 22.43 -18.10 4.33
C LEU A 309 23.52 -17.92 3.28
N VAL A 310 24.75 -18.18 3.69
CA VAL A 310 25.93 -18.12 2.83
C VAL A 310 26.48 -19.53 2.72
N ALA A 311 26.60 -20.04 1.50
CA ALA A 311 27.07 -21.40 1.25
C ALA A 311 28.09 -21.43 0.10
N PRO A 312 29.06 -22.36 0.09
CA PRO A 312 29.94 -22.54 -1.07
C PRO A 312 29.14 -22.85 -2.34
N SER A 313 29.40 -22.10 -3.41
CA SER A 313 28.74 -22.32 -4.70
C SER A 313 29.34 -23.55 -5.40
N PRO A 314 28.55 -24.58 -5.72
CA PRO A 314 29.01 -25.70 -6.54
C PRO A 314 29.09 -25.33 -8.03
N HIS A 315 28.64 -24.13 -8.41
CA HIS A 315 28.56 -23.65 -9.79
C HIS A 315 29.55 -22.50 -10.05
N GLY A 316 29.96 -22.33 -11.30
CA GLY A 316 30.87 -21.25 -11.71
C GLY A 316 30.30 -19.83 -11.60
N GLN A 317 28.98 -19.69 -11.41
CA GLN A 317 28.30 -18.42 -11.14
C GLN A 317 27.54 -18.53 -9.82
N PRO A 318 27.96 -17.79 -8.77
CA PRO A 318 27.27 -17.81 -7.49
C PRO A 318 25.86 -17.23 -7.59
N ARG A 319 24.91 -17.91 -6.95
CA ARG A 319 23.51 -17.49 -6.85
C ARG A 319 23.36 -16.41 -5.79
N ARG A 320 22.56 -15.38 -6.12
CA ARG A 320 22.16 -14.32 -5.19
C ARG A 320 20.66 -14.21 -5.24
N SER A 321 19.98 -14.73 -4.21
CA SER A 321 18.52 -14.77 -4.14
C SER A 321 18.04 -13.94 -2.96
N VAL A 322 17.03 -13.10 -3.19
CA VAL A 322 16.46 -12.21 -2.19
C VAL A 322 14.94 -12.34 -2.17
N VAL A 323 14.38 -12.46 -0.98
CA VAL A 323 12.94 -12.45 -0.73
C VAL A 323 12.63 -11.36 0.30
N GLY A 324 11.72 -10.44 -0.02
CA GLY A 324 11.31 -9.36 0.89
C GLY A 324 12.21 -8.12 0.91
N TRP A 325 13.25 -8.07 0.07
CA TRP A 325 14.15 -6.91 -0.04
C TRP A 325 14.67 -6.68 -1.47
N ASP A 326 15.44 -5.62 -1.68
CA ASP A 326 15.94 -5.22 -3.00
C ASP A 326 17.26 -5.93 -3.36
N GLY A 327 17.28 -6.59 -4.52
CA GLY A 327 18.45 -7.33 -5.01
C GLY A 327 19.62 -6.44 -5.47
N GLN A 328 19.38 -5.21 -5.90
CA GLN A 328 20.45 -4.28 -6.30
C GLN A 328 21.18 -3.75 -5.06
N ARG A 329 20.45 -3.47 -3.97
CA ARG A 329 21.01 -3.13 -2.66
C ARG A 329 21.85 -4.26 -2.08
N LEU A 330 21.40 -5.51 -2.19
CA LEU A 330 22.22 -6.65 -1.78
C LEU A 330 23.57 -6.67 -2.54
N ALA A 331 23.54 -6.50 -3.86
CA ALA A 331 24.77 -6.48 -4.66
C ALA A 331 25.73 -5.35 -4.26
N MET A 332 25.17 -4.18 -3.92
CA MET A 332 25.94 -3.05 -3.40
C MET A 332 26.61 -3.37 -2.06
N ILE A 333 25.87 -3.95 -1.11
CA ILE A 333 26.40 -4.27 0.23
C ILE A 333 27.51 -5.32 0.15
N LEU A 334 27.33 -6.35 -0.67
CA LEU A 334 28.38 -7.35 -0.92
C LEU A 334 29.65 -6.67 -1.46
N ALA A 335 29.53 -5.73 -2.41
CA ALA A 335 30.67 -5.00 -2.94
C ALA A 335 31.36 -4.11 -1.88
N VAL A 336 30.59 -3.49 -0.97
CA VAL A 336 31.15 -2.69 0.13
C VAL A 336 31.87 -3.57 1.15
N LEU A 337 31.28 -4.70 1.55
CA LEU A 337 31.91 -5.66 2.47
C LEU A 337 33.24 -6.19 1.90
N GLU A 338 33.29 -6.50 0.60
CA GLU A 338 34.50 -6.98 -0.05
C GLU A 338 35.56 -5.87 -0.18
N ALA A 339 35.18 -4.68 -0.65
CA ALA A 339 36.13 -3.60 -0.92
C ALA A 339 36.61 -2.83 0.33
N ARG A 340 35.83 -2.82 1.41
CA ARG A 340 36.11 -2.03 2.62
C ARG A 340 36.44 -2.86 3.85
N CYS A 341 35.77 -4.00 4.02
CA CYS A 341 35.98 -4.89 5.17
C CYS A 341 36.90 -6.08 4.83
N GLY A 342 37.30 -6.25 3.56
CA GLY A 342 38.18 -7.34 3.14
C GLY A 342 37.53 -8.72 3.25
N LEU A 343 36.19 -8.80 3.24
CA LEU A 343 35.45 -10.05 3.34
C LEU A 343 35.03 -10.54 1.94
N PRO A 344 35.78 -11.45 1.30
CA PRO A 344 35.39 -11.97 -0.01
C PRO A 344 34.14 -12.85 0.08
N PHE A 345 33.15 -12.53 -0.75
CA PHE A 345 31.97 -13.37 -1.05
C PHE A 345 32.08 -14.07 -2.41
N THR A 346 33.26 -14.01 -3.04
CA THR A 346 33.53 -14.68 -4.31
C THR A 346 33.37 -16.20 -4.14
N GLY A 347 32.63 -16.84 -5.03
CA GLY A 347 32.41 -18.29 -4.97
C GLY A 347 31.41 -18.75 -3.89
N LEU A 348 30.69 -17.83 -3.25
CA LEU A 348 29.64 -18.14 -2.28
C LEU A 348 28.26 -17.78 -2.81
N ASP A 349 27.33 -18.73 -2.70
CA ASP A 349 25.91 -18.49 -2.88
C ASP A 349 25.36 -17.72 -1.68
N VAL A 350 24.54 -16.71 -1.95
CA VAL A 350 23.92 -15.85 -0.93
C VAL A 350 22.41 -15.90 -1.08
N TYR A 351 21.74 -16.30 -0.02
CA TYR A 351 20.29 -16.28 0.10
C TYR A 351 19.92 -15.32 1.24
N LEU A 352 19.03 -14.37 0.94
CA LEU A 352 18.51 -13.43 1.93
C LEU A 352 16.99 -13.50 1.95
N ASN A 353 16.42 -13.57 3.15
CA ASN A 353 14.99 -13.61 3.39
C ASN A 353 14.61 -12.64 4.51
N VAL A 354 13.49 -11.94 4.35
CA VAL A 354 12.85 -11.18 5.44
C VAL A 354 11.79 -12.07 6.08
N ALA A 355 12.01 -12.43 7.34
CA ALA A 355 11.07 -13.23 8.10
C ALA A 355 9.70 -12.53 8.20
N GLY A 356 8.64 -13.31 8.23
CA GLY A 356 7.28 -12.78 8.32
C GLY A 356 6.70 -12.23 7.00
N GLY A 357 7.42 -12.33 5.88
CA GLY A 357 6.89 -12.00 4.54
C GLY A 357 6.69 -10.52 4.30
N MET A 358 7.33 -9.70 5.12
CA MET A 358 7.31 -8.26 4.95
C MET A 358 8.26 -7.85 3.83
N ARG A 359 7.88 -6.79 3.12
CA ARG A 359 8.75 -6.13 2.16
C ARG A 359 9.34 -4.91 2.80
N VAL A 360 10.64 -4.93 3.02
CA VAL A 360 11.36 -3.78 3.54
C VAL A 360 11.86 -2.95 2.35
N THR A 361 11.66 -1.63 2.38
CA THR A 361 12.13 -0.73 1.31
C THR A 361 13.03 0.39 1.83
N GLU A 362 13.42 0.29 3.10
CA GLU A 362 14.11 1.36 3.82
C GLU A 362 15.65 1.21 3.78
N PRO A 363 16.43 2.29 3.55
CA PRO A 363 17.89 2.25 3.59
C PRO A 363 18.49 1.87 4.95
N ALA A 364 17.74 2.10 6.03
CA ALA A 364 18.16 1.72 7.39
C ALA A 364 18.37 0.20 7.55
N ALA A 365 17.84 -0.61 6.63
CA ALA A 365 18.04 -2.06 6.64
C ALA A 365 19.46 -2.48 6.23
N ASP A 366 20.24 -1.60 5.60
CA ASP A 366 21.54 -1.95 5.01
C ASP A 366 22.49 -2.55 6.06
N LEU A 367 22.59 -1.93 7.26
CA LEU A 367 23.44 -2.44 8.35
C LEU A 367 22.94 -3.78 8.91
N ALA A 368 21.62 -3.96 9.04
CA ALA A 368 21.06 -5.22 9.54
C ALA A 368 21.35 -6.37 8.58
N VAL A 369 21.26 -6.12 7.27
CA VAL A 369 21.57 -7.13 6.26
C VAL A 369 23.07 -7.41 6.20
N ALA A 370 23.92 -6.39 6.29
CA ALA A 370 25.37 -6.61 6.38
C ALA A 370 25.71 -7.46 7.62
N ALA A 371 25.10 -7.19 8.77
CA ALA A 371 25.28 -7.98 9.98
C ALA A 371 24.83 -9.44 9.80
N ALA A 372 23.66 -9.67 9.18
CA ALA A 372 23.19 -11.01 8.86
C ALA A 372 24.14 -11.77 7.93
N LEU A 373 24.65 -11.11 6.87
CA LEU A 373 25.56 -11.73 5.91
C LEU A 373 26.91 -12.11 6.53
N VAL A 374 27.48 -11.23 7.35
CA VAL A 374 28.74 -11.49 8.06
C VAL A 374 28.53 -12.59 9.10
N SER A 375 27.44 -12.52 9.87
CA SER A 375 27.06 -13.58 10.82
C SER A 375 26.92 -14.95 10.17
N ALA A 376 26.28 -15.03 8.99
CA ALA A 376 26.14 -16.28 8.23
C ALA A 376 27.46 -16.81 7.68
N ARG A 377 28.40 -15.93 7.35
CA ARG A 377 29.70 -16.28 6.77
C ARG A 377 30.70 -16.75 7.82
N GLU A 378 30.76 -16.05 8.95
CA GLU A 378 31.67 -16.38 10.06
C GLU A 378 31.10 -17.47 10.98
N ASP A 379 29.85 -17.89 10.76
CA ASP A 379 29.13 -18.87 11.58
C ASP A 379 28.99 -18.45 13.07
N VAL A 380 28.90 -17.13 13.30
CA VAL A 380 28.77 -16.52 14.63
C VAL A 380 27.41 -15.86 14.77
N ALA A 381 26.63 -16.26 15.77
CA ALA A 381 25.31 -15.69 16.02
C ALA A 381 25.39 -14.29 16.63
N LEU A 382 24.51 -13.39 16.19
CA LEU A 382 24.36 -12.05 16.75
C LEU A 382 23.66 -12.08 18.13
N PRO A 383 23.86 -11.05 18.99
CA PRO A 383 23.20 -10.99 20.28
C PRO A 383 21.67 -11.01 20.17
N LYS A 384 21.00 -11.90 20.93
CA LYS A 384 19.55 -12.13 20.88
C LYS A 384 18.71 -10.88 21.16
N GLU A 385 19.23 -10.01 22.00
CA GLU A 385 18.56 -8.81 22.50
C GLU A 385 19.02 -7.52 21.81
N ALA A 386 19.78 -7.64 20.71
CA ALA A 386 20.22 -6.51 19.91
C ALA A 386 19.28 -6.26 18.71
N VAL A 387 18.92 -4.99 18.50
CA VAL A 387 18.38 -4.51 17.23
C VAL A 387 19.45 -3.76 16.45
N ILE A 388 19.46 -3.91 15.13
CA ILE A 388 20.49 -3.33 14.26
C ILE A 388 19.80 -2.52 13.17
N PHE A 389 20.20 -1.28 12.95
CA PHE A 389 19.71 -0.47 11.84
C PHE A 389 20.68 0.67 11.51
N GLY A 390 20.85 0.96 10.23
CA GLY A 390 21.77 1.97 9.73
C GLY A 390 21.88 1.91 8.21
N GLU A 391 22.15 3.06 7.57
CA GLU A 391 22.39 3.12 6.12
C GLU A 391 23.89 3.00 5.84
N ILE A 392 24.26 2.18 4.86
CA ILE A 392 25.65 1.96 4.45
C ILE A 392 25.96 2.83 3.23
N SER A 393 27.00 3.66 3.32
CA SER A 393 27.54 4.37 2.16
C SER A 393 28.52 3.49 1.37
N LEU A 394 28.69 3.76 0.07
CA LEU A 394 29.73 3.10 -0.76
C LEU A 394 31.17 3.29 -0.24
N SER A 395 31.40 4.29 0.61
CA SER A 395 32.67 4.51 1.29
C SER A 395 32.91 3.56 2.47
N GLY A 396 31.90 2.81 2.92
CA GLY A 396 31.93 2.03 4.16
C GLY A 396 31.48 2.81 5.40
N ALA A 397 31.17 4.10 5.27
CA ALA A 397 30.66 4.92 6.37
C ALA A 397 29.19 4.62 6.67
N LEU A 398 28.84 4.62 7.96
CA LEU A 398 27.46 4.43 8.43
C LEU A 398 26.76 5.79 8.57
N ARG A 399 25.58 5.94 7.95
CA ARG A 399 24.80 7.18 7.99
C ARG A 399 23.65 7.05 9.00
N PRO A 400 23.38 8.10 9.80
CA PRO A 400 22.27 8.10 10.74
C PRO A 400 20.93 8.05 10.00
N VAL A 401 19.96 7.37 10.60
CA VAL A 401 18.63 7.13 10.03
C VAL A 401 17.55 7.97 10.72
N SER A 402 16.42 8.13 10.06
CA SER A 402 15.28 8.88 10.58
C SER A 402 14.59 8.17 11.75
N GLN A 403 13.92 8.97 12.60
CA GLN A 403 13.03 8.53 13.68
C GLN A 403 13.64 7.48 14.62
N LEU A 404 14.90 7.68 15.00
CA LEU A 404 15.67 6.80 15.89
C LEU A 404 14.93 6.52 17.22
N GLU A 405 14.36 7.54 17.85
CA GLU A 405 13.59 7.38 19.09
C GLU A 405 12.38 6.44 18.96
N SER A 406 11.63 6.53 17.86
CA SER A 406 10.46 5.67 17.62
C SER A 406 10.86 4.21 17.49
N ARG A 407 11.96 3.93 16.77
CA ARG A 407 12.52 2.58 16.62
C ARG A 407 12.94 2.00 17.96
N LEU A 408 13.68 2.78 18.75
CA LEU A 408 14.16 2.35 20.07
C LEU A 408 13.01 2.14 21.06
N LYS A 409 12.02 3.04 21.11
CA LYS A 409 10.82 2.85 21.97
C LYS A 409 10.07 1.57 21.63
N GLU A 410 10.01 1.18 20.37
CA GLU A 410 9.35 -0.06 19.96
C GLU A 410 10.18 -1.30 20.31
N ALA A 411 11.49 -1.26 20.06
CA ALA A 411 12.41 -2.31 20.50
C ALA A 411 12.32 -2.53 22.02
N GLN A 412 12.21 -1.45 22.80
CA GLN A 412 12.13 -1.50 24.26
C GLN A 412 10.85 -2.21 24.71
N LYS A 413 9.70 -1.86 24.11
CA LYS A 413 8.40 -2.51 24.43
C LYS A 413 8.41 -4.01 24.17
N LEU A 414 9.24 -4.47 23.24
CA LEU A 414 9.38 -5.87 22.86
C LEU A 414 10.46 -6.61 23.65
N GLY A 415 11.11 -5.92 24.60
CA GLY A 415 12.08 -6.51 25.51
C GLY A 415 13.50 -6.59 24.96
N PHE A 416 13.85 -5.81 23.94
CA PHE A 416 15.25 -5.68 23.53
C PHE A 416 16.01 -4.79 24.51
N SER A 417 17.23 -5.18 24.83
CA SER A 417 18.11 -4.48 25.77
C SER A 417 19.23 -3.72 25.07
N GLN A 418 19.51 -3.99 23.79
CA GLN A 418 20.61 -3.41 23.04
C GLN A 418 20.19 -2.91 21.66
N ALA A 419 20.81 -1.83 21.20
CA ALA A 419 20.64 -1.30 19.84
C ALA A 419 21.98 -0.89 19.23
N LEU A 420 22.32 -1.46 18.08
CA LEU A 420 23.49 -1.15 17.27
C LEU A 420 23.10 -0.15 16.18
N VAL A 421 23.58 1.09 16.31
CA VAL A 421 23.16 2.21 15.45
C VAL A 421 24.36 3.05 14.98
N PRO A 422 24.27 3.71 13.82
CA PRO A 422 25.26 4.69 13.39
C PRO A 422 25.42 5.84 14.39
N ALA A 423 26.64 6.37 14.52
CA ALA A 423 26.88 7.55 15.34
C ALA A 423 26.03 8.76 14.87
N ALA A 424 25.21 9.30 15.79
CA ALA A 424 24.30 10.42 15.53
C ALA A 424 24.49 11.55 16.57
N LYS A 425 24.21 12.80 16.16
CA LYS A 425 24.46 13.99 17.01
C LYS A 425 23.54 14.13 18.24
N LYS A 426 22.41 13.42 18.26
CA LYS A 426 21.45 13.39 19.37
C LYS A 426 20.89 11.98 19.49
N ILE A 427 21.27 11.28 20.55
CA ILE A 427 20.64 10.03 20.98
C ILE A 427 20.12 10.34 22.37
N GLU A 428 18.80 10.44 22.52
CA GLU A 428 18.20 10.52 23.86
C GLU A 428 18.29 9.13 24.50
N ASP A 429 18.78 9.06 25.73
CA ASP A 429 18.84 7.81 26.48
C ASP A 429 17.41 7.32 26.77
N ILE A 430 17.05 6.18 26.19
CA ILE A 430 15.78 5.51 26.45
C ILE A 430 16.03 4.47 27.53
N ALA A 431 15.39 4.63 28.69
CA ALA A 431 15.56 3.74 29.83
C ALA A 431 15.31 2.27 29.44
N GLY A 432 16.29 1.39 29.67
CA GLY A 432 16.16 -0.05 29.38
C GLY A 432 16.70 -0.51 28.03
N ILE A 433 17.22 0.39 27.18
CA ILE A 433 18.03 0.02 26.02
C ILE A 433 19.42 0.67 26.11
N THR A 434 20.46 -0.13 26.00
CA THR A 434 21.83 0.32 25.78
C THR A 434 22.06 0.55 24.28
N VAL A 435 22.31 1.80 23.90
CA VAL A 435 22.60 2.18 22.52
C VAL A 435 24.12 2.12 22.30
N GLN A 436 24.56 1.23 21.42
CA GLN A 436 25.93 1.11 20.97
C GLN A 436 26.09 1.81 19.61
N THR A 437 26.94 2.83 19.57
CA THR A 437 27.17 3.61 18.36
C THR A 437 28.34 3.07 17.56
N VAL A 438 28.12 2.91 16.27
CA VAL A 438 29.13 2.38 15.34
C VAL A 438 29.45 3.45 14.30
N THR A 439 30.73 3.66 14.01
CA THR A 439 31.20 4.74 13.12
C THR A 439 31.29 4.32 11.66
N ASP A 440 31.83 3.14 11.40
CA ASP A 440 32.00 2.58 10.06
C ASP A 440 31.78 1.06 10.06
N LEU A 441 31.58 0.52 8.86
CA LEU A 441 31.28 -0.89 8.67
C LEU A 441 32.48 -1.81 9.00
N ALA A 442 33.72 -1.32 8.90
CA ALA A 442 34.88 -2.12 9.23
C ALA A 442 34.98 -2.33 10.75
N SER A 443 34.87 -1.24 11.52
CA SER A 443 34.82 -1.27 12.98
C SER A 443 33.65 -2.10 13.49
N PHE A 444 32.49 -2.01 12.83
CA PHE A 444 31.34 -2.88 13.13
C PHE A 444 31.67 -4.37 13.06
N VAL A 445 32.33 -4.77 11.97
CA VAL A 445 32.70 -6.16 11.73
C VAL A 445 33.76 -6.60 12.74
N ASP A 446 34.78 -5.77 12.99
CA ASP A 446 35.85 -6.08 13.93
C ASP A 446 35.34 -6.18 15.37
N GLU A 447 34.43 -5.30 15.81
CA GLU A 447 33.89 -5.31 17.16
C GLU A 447 32.98 -6.51 17.45
N LEU A 448 32.19 -6.95 16.46
CA LEU A 448 31.26 -8.07 16.64
C LEU A 448 31.85 -9.44 16.29
N PHE A 449 32.80 -9.48 15.35
CA PHE A 449 33.32 -10.73 14.78
C PHE A 449 34.85 -10.84 14.80
N GLY A 450 35.59 -9.76 15.11
CA GLY A 450 37.06 -9.72 15.09
C GLY A 450 37.75 -10.40 16.28
N SER A 451 37.03 -11.18 17.09
CA SER A 451 37.62 -12.06 18.10
C SER A 451 37.90 -13.45 17.49
N GLY A 452 38.82 -13.51 16.53
CA GLY A 452 39.31 -14.73 15.89
C GLY A 452 40.82 -14.79 15.83
#